data_AF-A0A4Y2GTJ3-F1
#
_entry.id   AF-A0A4Y2GTJ3-F1
#
_cell.length_a   1.000
_cell.length_b   1.000
_cell.length_c   1.000
_cell.angle_alpha   90.00
_cell.angle_beta   90.00
_cell.angle_gamma   90.00
#
_symmetry.space_group_name_H-M   'P 1'
#
loop_
_entity.id
_entity.type
_entity.pdbx_description
1 polymer ?
#
loop_
_entity_poly.entity_id
_entity_poly.type
_entity_poly.pdbx_seq_one_letter_code
_entity_poly.pdbx_strand_id
1 'polypeptide(L)'
;MSREVSQHKVLNAAFDVNMRLVQGTLSLGLGYSALEKFCMNKNLDIMSSRTFNFYKKKILDGYLSAANQMLCNIRKHVREAYGSRNNNDIVDIGVPYDGSRLTRGHTSNIGIGCVIDPFLV
;
A
#
# COMPACT_ATOMS: atom_id res chain seq x y z
N MET A 1 -31.06 -3.27 19.69
CA MET A 1 -29.91 -2.80 18.89
C MET A 1 -28.52 -3.22 19.42
N SER A 2 -28.31 -3.51 20.71
CA SER A 2 -26.94 -3.85 21.20
C SER A 2 -26.45 -5.29 20.95
N ARG A 3 -27.33 -6.26 20.70
CA ARG A 3 -26.93 -7.68 20.50
C ARG A 3 -26.37 -7.98 19.10
N GLU A 4 -26.86 -7.30 18.07
CA GLU A 4 -26.40 -7.48 16.68
C GLU A 4 -24.99 -6.91 16.47
N VAL A 5 -24.70 -5.72 17.03
CA VAL A 5 -23.37 -5.09 16.94
C VAL A 5 -22.29 -5.94 17.62
N SER A 6 -22.62 -6.62 18.72
CA SER A 6 -21.70 -7.54 19.40
C SER A 6 -21.46 -8.84 18.61
N GLN A 7 -22.48 -9.42 17.98
CA GLN A 7 -22.32 -10.62 17.17
C GLN A 7 -21.53 -10.36 15.88
N HIS A 8 -21.70 -9.18 15.28
CA HIS A 8 -20.94 -8.78 14.09
C HIS A 8 -19.43 -8.64 14.33
N LYS A 9 -19.03 -8.18 15.52
CA LYS A 9 -17.61 -8.10 15.92
C LYS A 9 -16.98 -9.49 16.10
N VAL A 10 -17.72 -10.44 16.66
CA VAL A 10 -17.24 -11.80 16.92
C VAL A 10 -17.11 -12.61 15.62
N LEU A 11 -18.10 -12.49 14.72
CA LEU A 11 -18.06 -13.14 13.39
C LEU A 11 -16.89 -12.64 12.53
N ASN A 12 -16.53 -11.36 12.64
CA ASN A 12 -15.45 -10.76 11.86
C ASN A 12 -14.04 -11.01 12.41
N ALA A 13 -13.90 -11.51 13.65
CA ALA A 13 -12.60 -11.71 14.27
C ALA A 13 -11.73 -12.75 13.54
N ALA A 14 -12.32 -13.88 13.13
CA ALA A 14 -11.61 -14.91 12.36
C ALA A 14 -11.19 -14.39 10.96
N PHE A 15 -12.02 -13.55 10.33
CA PHE A 15 -11.69 -12.93 9.04
C PHE A 15 -10.57 -11.88 9.17
N ASP A 16 -10.54 -11.14 10.27
CA ASP A 16 -9.47 -10.18 10.57
C ASP A 16 -8.13 -10.88 10.83
N VAL A 17 -8.12 -11.97 11.61
CA VAL A 17 -6.91 -12.79 11.83
C VAL A 17 -6.35 -13.31 10.51
N ASN A 18 -7.21 -13.85 9.64
CA ASN A 18 -6.79 -14.33 8.32
C ASN A 18 -6.22 -13.20 7.46
N MET A 19 -6.84 -12.04 7.44
CA MET A 19 -6.33 -10.88 6.69
C MET A 19 -4.96 -10.43 7.21
N ARG A 20 -4.78 -10.36 8.53
CA ARG A 20 -3.49 -10.00 9.16
C ARG A 20 -2.40 -11.04 8.91
N LEU A 21 -2.73 -12.32 8.87
CA LEU A 21 -1.79 -13.38 8.54
C LEU A 21 -1.28 -13.24 7.10
N VAL A 22 -2.17 -12.94 6.15
CA VAL A 22 -1.79 -12.61 4.77
C VAL A 22 -0.92 -11.35 4.72
N GLN A 23 -1.31 -10.29 5.42
CA GLN A 23 -0.54 -9.05 5.49
C GLN A 23 0.87 -9.27 6.05
N GLY A 24 1.01 -10.02 7.14
CA GLY A 24 2.30 -10.36 7.74
C GLY A 24 3.18 -11.16 6.78
N THR A 25 2.60 -12.18 6.12
CA THR A 25 3.30 -12.97 5.11
C THR A 25 3.82 -12.09 3.97
N LEU A 26 2.98 -11.20 3.43
CA LEU A 26 3.35 -10.29 2.36
C LEU A 26 4.41 -9.26 2.79
N SER A 27 4.36 -8.77 4.03
CA SER A 27 5.36 -7.83 4.56
C SER A 27 6.77 -8.44 4.65
N LEU A 28 6.86 -9.76 4.78
CA LEU A 28 8.12 -10.50 4.74
C LEU A 28 8.58 -10.81 3.31
N GLY A 29 7.84 -10.36 2.28
CA GLY A 29 8.10 -10.71 0.88
C GLY A 29 7.75 -12.16 0.54
N LEU A 30 6.99 -12.84 1.40
CA LEU A 30 6.67 -14.25 1.26
C LEU A 30 5.32 -14.47 0.56
N GLY A 31 5.22 -15.58 -0.17
CA GLY A 31 4.01 -15.99 -0.87
C GLY A 31 3.20 -17.06 -0.14
N TYR A 32 2.14 -17.54 -0.78
CA TYR A 32 1.25 -18.57 -0.25
C TYR A 32 2.00 -19.85 0.19
N SER A 33 2.99 -20.32 -0.56
CA SER A 33 3.75 -21.53 -0.22
C SER A 33 4.53 -21.42 1.09
N ALA A 34 4.96 -20.22 1.48
CA ALA A 34 5.61 -20.01 2.76
C ALA A 34 4.59 -20.06 3.92
N LEU A 35 3.42 -19.45 3.71
CA LEU A 35 2.30 -19.53 4.65
C LEU A 35 1.84 -20.99 4.85
N GLU A 36 1.79 -21.77 3.78
CA GLU A 36 1.45 -23.19 3.83
C GLU A 36 2.42 -23.99 4.68
N LYS A 37 3.73 -23.84 4.44
CA LYS A 37 4.76 -24.48 5.28
C LYS A 37 4.68 -24.04 6.74
N PHE A 38 4.38 -22.76 6.99
CA PHE A 38 4.21 -22.25 8.35
C PHE A 38 3.02 -22.91 9.06
N CYS A 39 1.85 -22.99 8.42
CA CYS A 39 0.67 -23.62 8.98
C CYS A 39 0.89 -25.12 9.23
N MET A 40 1.53 -25.83 8.29
CA MET A 40 1.91 -27.24 8.47
C MET A 40 2.82 -27.44 9.69
N ASN A 41 3.85 -26.61 9.86
CA ASN A 41 4.78 -26.71 10.99
C ASN A 41 4.16 -26.38 12.35
N LYS A 42 3.02 -25.68 12.35
CA LYS A 42 2.30 -25.28 13.56
C LYS A 42 1.00 -26.06 13.79
N ASN A 43 0.72 -27.08 12.96
CA ASN A 43 -0.54 -27.84 12.98
C ASN A 43 -1.78 -26.93 12.93
N LEU A 44 -1.73 -25.89 12.09
CA LEU A 44 -2.83 -24.95 11.88
C LEU A 44 -3.56 -25.25 10.57
N ASP A 45 -4.88 -25.07 10.58
CA ASP A 45 -5.67 -25.11 9.36
C ASP A 45 -5.31 -23.93 8.44
N ILE A 46 -4.90 -24.25 7.22
CA ILE A 46 -4.51 -23.26 6.24
C ILE A 46 -5.74 -22.74 5.46
N MET A 47 -5.77 -21.44 5.21
CA MET A 47 -6.70 -20.86 4.24
C MET A 47 -6.37 -21.32 2.80
N SER A 48 -7.38 -21.40 1.93
CA SER A 48 -7.13 -21.73 0.53
C SER A 48 -6.30 -20.67 -0.21
N SER A 49 -5.60 -21.07 -1.26
CA SER A 49 -4.86 -20.15 -2.14
C SER A 49 -5.76 -19.08 -2.76
N ARG A 50 -7.03 -19.41 -3.04
CA ARG A 50 -8.04 -18.47 -3.52
C ARG A 50 -8.33 -17.38 -2.48
N THR A 51 -8.53 -17.79 -1.23
CA THR A 51 -8.76 -16.87 -0.10
C THR A 51 -7.54 -15.99 0.15
N PHE A 52 -6.33 -16.55 0.08
CA PHE A 52 -5.09 -15.78 0.18
C PHE A 52 -5.01 -14.69 -0.89
N ASN A 53 -5.26 -15.05 -2.16
CA ASN A 53 -5.21 -14.11 -3.28
C ASN A 53 -6.30 -13.03 -3.19
N PHE A 54 -7.48 -13.38 -2.67
CA PHE A 54 -8.53 -12.41 -2.38
C PHE A 54 -8.06 -11.35 -1.37
N TYR A 55 -7.48 -11.77 -0.24
CA TYR A 55 -6.95 -10.83 0.75
C TYR A 55 -5.75 -10.04 0.25
N LYS A 56 -4.84 -10.68 -0.49
CA LYS A 56 -3.71 -10.00 -1.14
C LYS A 56 -4.18 -8.84 -2.01
N LYS A 57 -5.20 -9.08 -2.86
CA LYS A 57 -5.78 -8.03 -3.71
C LYS A 57 -6.42 -6.93 -2.87
N LYS A 58 -7.23 -7.29 -1.86
CA LYS A 58 -7.88 -6.31 -0.97
C LYS A 58 -6.88 -5.42 -0.24
N ILE A 59 -5.77 -5.99 0.23
CA ILE A 59 -4.68 -5.26 0.88
C ILE A 59 -4.00 -4.32 -0.13
N LEU A 60 -3.69 -4.80 -1.33
CA LEU A 60 -3.11 -3.98 -2.40
C LEU A 60 -4.01 -2.80 -2.77
N ASP A 61 -5.30 -3.03 -2.97
CA ASP A 61 -6.28 -2.00 -3.29
C ASP A 61 -6.36 -0.94 -2.16
N GLY A 62 -6.27 -1.38 -0.90
CA GLY A 62 -6.19 -0.49 0.27
C GLY A 62 -4.95 0.40 0.26
N TYR A 63 -3.77 -0.16 -0.02
CA TYR A 63 -2.53 0.61 -0.15
C TYR A 63 -2.57 1.61 -1.30
N LEU A 64 -3.08 1.19 -2.47
CA LEU A 64 -3.21 2.08 -3.63
C LEU A 64 -4.17 3.24 -3.34
N SER A 65 -5.30 2.96 -2.67
CA SER A 65 -6.24 4.00 -2.25
C SER A 65 -5.60 5.02 -1.31
N ALA A 66 -4.89 4.55 -0.28
CA ALA A 66 -4.20 5.42 0.67
C ALA A 66 -3.10 6.25 -0.01
N ALA A 67 -2.31 5.65 -0.90
CA ALA A 67 -1.29 6.35 -1.68
C ALA A 67 -1.91 7.44 -2.57
N ASN A 68 -3.03 7.13 -3.25
CA ASN A 68 -3.74 8.11 -4.07
C ASN A 68 -4.30 9.27 -3.24
N GLN A 69 -4.85 8.98 -2.06
CA GLN A 69 -5.34 10.02 -1.15
C GLN A 69 -4.20 10.93 -0.67
N MET A 70 -3.06 10.34 -0.30
CA MET A 70 -1.86 11.09 0.08
C MET A 70 -1.39 11.99 -1.07
N LEU A 71 -1.33 11.48 -2.30
CA LEU A 71 -0.97 12.26 -3.49
C LEU A 71 -1.97 13.41 -3.74
N CYS A 72 -3.26 13.19 -3.55
CA CYS A 72 -4.26 14.26 -3.66
C CYS A 72 -4.04 15.36 -2.62
N ASN A 73 -3.74 14.99 -1.37
CA ASN A 73 -3.45 15.94 -0.31
C ASN A 73 -2.18 16.74 -0.60
N ILE A 74 -1.11 16.07 -1.05
CA ILE A 74 0.14 16.74 -1.46
C ILE A 74 -0.13 17.74 -2.58
N ARG A 75 -0.86 17.35 -3.63
CA ARG A 75 -1.23 18.26 -4.73
C ARG A 75 -2.01 19.48 -4.24
N LYS A 76 -2.90 19.30 -3.25
CA LYS A 76 -3.65 20.39 -2.65
C LYS A 76 -2.72 21.35 -1.91
N HIS A 77 -1.82 20.83 -1.06
CA HIS A 77 -0.85 21.66 -0.33
C HIS A 77 0.09 22.43 -1.26
N VAL A 78 0.58 21.80 -2.33
CA VAL A 78 1.39 22.48 -3.36
C VAL A 78 0.59 23.61 -4.01
N ARG A 79 -0.67 23.35 -4.40
CA ARG A 79 -1.54 24.39 -4.98
C ARG A 79 -1.81 25.54 -4.01
N GLU A 80 -1.96 25.27 -2.72
CA GLU A 80 -2.14 26.30 -1.69
C GLU A 80 -0.87 27.14 -1.50
N ALA A 81 0.29 26.49 -1.43
CA ALA A 81 1.59 27.17 -1.27
C ALA A 81 1.93 28.08 -2.46
N TYR A 82 1.60 27.65 -3.68
CA TYR A 82 2.00 28.33 -4.92
C TYR A 82 0.88 29.10 -5.62
N GLY A 83 -0.40 28.83 -5.30
CA GLY A 83 -1.56 29.41 -6.00
C GLY A 83 -1.82 30.90 -5.74
N SER A 84 -1.05 31.53 -4.85
CA SER A 84 -1.11 32.98 -4.59
C SER A 84 -0.05 33.78 -5.38
N ARG A 85 0.91 33.13 -6.05
CA ARG A 85 1.92 33.80 -6.87
C ARG A 85 1.39 34.04 -8.27
N ASN A 86 1.52 35.28 -8.74
CA ASN A 86 1.05 35.71 -10.06
C ASN A 86 1.59 34.81 -11.17
N ASN A 87 0.81 34.63 -12.25
CA ASN A 87 1.07 33.79 -13.44
C ASN A 87 2.43 33.98 -14.16
N ASN A 88 3.32 34.84 -13.66
CA ASN A 88 4.62 35.15 -14.24
C ASN A 88 5.79 34.51 -13.45
N ASP A 89 5.56 33.96 -12.25
CA ASP A 89 6.58 33.21 -11.52
C ASP A 89 6.52 31.74 -11.96
N ILE A 90 7.37 31.35 -12.90
CA ILE A 90 7.59 29.94 -13.24
C ILE A 90 8.19 29.28 -11.99
N VAL A 91 7.40 28.42 -11.34
CA VAL A 91 7.88 27.61 -10.21
C VAL A 91 8.54 26.36 -10.78
N ASP A 92 9.87 26.37 -10.80
CA ASP A 92 10.65 25.17 -11.16
C ASP A 92 10.55 24.15 -10.03
N ILE A 93 9.73 23.12 -10.22
CA ILE A 93 9.65 21.99 -9.29
C ILE A 93 10.75 20.99 -9.65
N GLY A 94 11.78 20.92 -8.80
CA GLY A 94 12.81 19.88 -8.88
C GLY A 94 12.24 18.51 -8.53
N VAL A 95 12.29 17.57 -9.48
CA VAL A 95 11.90 16.17 -9.24
C VAL A 95 13.15 15.30 -9.23
N PRO A 96 13.80 15.07 -8.07
CA PRO A 96 14.85 14.07 -7.98
C PRO A 96 14.27 12.66 -8.16
N TYR A 97 14.73 11.98 -9.21
CA TYR A 97 14.36 10.59 -9.48
C TYR A 97 15.49 9.66 -9.03
N ASP A 98 15.23 8.82 -8.02
CA ASP A 98 16.10 7.70 -7.70
C ASP A 98 15.56 6.44 -8.39
N GLY A 99 16.12 6.16 -9.56
CA GLY A 99 15.76 5.03 -10.39
C GLY A 99 16.85 3.98 -10.35
N SER A 100 16.57 2.83 -9.74
CA SER A 100 17.40 1.63 -9.93
C SER A 100 17.21 1.09 -11.35
N ARG A 101 18.14 1.38 -12.26
CA ARG A 101 18.16 0.77 -13.60
C ARG A 101 18.59 -0.70 -13.50
N LEU A 102 17.63 -1.63 -13.59
CA LEU A 102 17.94 -3.02 -13.92
C LEU A 102 18.29 -3.09 -15.43
N THR A 103 19.57 -2.94 -15.76
CA THR A 103 20.05 -3.26 -17.11
C THR A 103 20.10 -4.78 -17.27
N ARG A 104 19.01 -5.38 -17.76
CA ARG A 104 18.97 -6.45 -18.79
C ARG A 104 17.56 -7.06 -18.91
N GLY A 105 16.87 -6.72 -20.00
CA GLY A 105 15.83 -7.61 -20.60
C GLY A 105 14.36 -7.43 -20.20
N HIS A 106 13.98 -6.51 -19.31
CA HIS A 106 12.55 -6.34 -18.96
C HIS A 106 12.11 -4.87 -18.92
N THR A 107 10.94 -4.60 -19.49
CA THR A 107 10.15 -3.37 -19.46
C THR A 107 9.58 -3.12 -18.06
N SER A 108 10.44 -2.86 -17.08
CA SER A 108 10.01 -2.54 -15.72
C SER A 108 10.87 -1.41 -15.16
N ASN A 109 10.46 -0.16 -15.44
CA ASN A 109 10.95 0.99 -14.70
C ASN A 109 10.26 0.98 -13.32
N ILE A 110 10.90 0.37 -12.32
CA ILE A 110 10.53 0.58 -10.92
C ILE A 110 11.54 1.59 -10.38
N GLY A 111 11.21 2.86 -10.45
CA GLY A 111 11.94 3.92 -9.76
C GLY A 111 10.97 4.75 -8.95
N ILE A 112 11.44 5.19 -7.79
CA ILE A 112 10.68 6.02 -6.88
C ILE A 112 11.07 7.46 -7.20
N GLY A 113 10.16 8.20 -7.84
CA GLY A 113 10.33 9.64 -8.02
C GLY A 113 9.92 10.36 -6.74
N CYS A 114 10.84 11.08 -6.12
CA CYS A 114 10.51 12.01 -5.04
C CYS A 114 10.44 13.41 -5.63
N VAL A 115 9.43 14.19 -5.27
CA VAL A 115 9.37 15.61 -5.61
C VAL A 115 9.80 16.36 -4.35
N ILE A 116 10.94 17.04 -4.40
CA ILE A 116 11.46 17.82 -3.27
C ILE A 116 11.36 19.28 -3.66
N ASP A 117 10.61 20.03 -2.86
CA ASP A 117 10.58 21.47 -2.95
C ASP A 117 11.73 22.06 -2.12
N PRO A 118 12.76 22.66 -2.73
CA PRO A 118 13.91 23.17 -1.99
C PRO A 118 13.61 24.45 -1.19
N PHE A 119 12.44 25.09 -1.37
CA PHE A 119 12.08 26.34 -0.69
C PHE A 119 11.07 26.15 0.45
N LEU A 120 10.72 24.91 0.77
CA LEU A 120 9.81 24.54 1.86
C LEU A 120 10.58 23.83 2.98
N VAL A 121 11.53 24.54 3.60
CA VAL A 121 12.21 24.16 4.86
C VAL A 121 11.91 25.19 5.93
#